data_AF-A0A957MFC0-F1
#
_entry.id   AF-A0A957MFC0-F1
#
_cell.length_a   1.000
_cell.length_b   1.000
_cell.length_c   1.000
_cell.angle_alpha   90.00
_cell.angle_beta   90.00
_cell.angle_gamma   90.00
#
_symmetry.space_group_name_H-M   'P 1'
#
loop_
_entity.id
_entity.type
_entity.pdbx_description
1 polymer ?
#
loop_
_entity_poly.entity_id
_entity_poly.type
_entity_poly.pdbx_seq_one_letter_code
_entity_poly.pdbx_strand_id
1 'polypeptide(L)'
;MSYAPTNPLIVQGDKSVLLEVDSPHYADARDVLARFAELEKSPEYVHTYRISPLSLWNAAAAGLSAAAILDGLERFAKYPLPGNVRVDIAEAIARYGRVKLIKRDEQLLMISDDAPLLVELQRRKELRPYILGVIDAHTLRVDAAMRGHIKQALVNIGYPAEDLAGYVQGESLSIALR
;
A
#
# COMPACT_ATOMS: atom_id res chain seq x y z
N MET A 1 -1.47 11.05 -28.60
CA MET A 1 -0.13 10.42 -28.57
C MET A 1 0.84 11.48 -28.09
N SER A 2 1.29 11.42 -26.84
CA SER A 2 2.28 12.39 -26.34
C SER A 2 3.52 11.63 -25.93
N TYR A 3 4.54 11.68 -26.77
CA TYR A 3 5.90 11.27 -26.45
C TYR A 3 6.65 12.50 -25.95
N ALA A 4 7.28 12.40 -24.78
CA ALA A 4 8.02 13.49 -24.15
C ALA A 4 9.48 13.08 -23.97
N PRO A 5 10.40 13.42 -24.89
CA PRO A 5 11.77 12.89 -24.90
C PRO A 5 12.60 13.31 -23.69
N THR A 6 12.30 14.47 -23.09
CA THR A 6 12.99 15.00 -21.91
C THR A 6 12.58 14.31 -20.60
N ASN A 7 11.42 13.66 -20.60
CA ASN A 7 10.87 12.97 -19.44
C ASN A 7 11.61 11.64 -19.20
N PRO A 8 12.00 11.32 -17.95
CA PRO A 8 12.91 10.20 -17.68
C PRO A 8 12.22 8.86 -17.39
N LEU A 9 10.88 8.84 -17.23
CA LEU A 9 10.18 7.63 -16.82
C LEU A 9 9.63 6.82 -17.99
N ILE A 10 9.88 5.52 -17.97
CA ILE A 10 9.20 4.55 -18.82
C ILE A 10 8.47 3.57 -17.90
N VAL A 11 7.13 3.68 -17.87
CA VAL A 11 6.26 2.82 -17.06
C VAL A 11 5.84 1.62 -17.91
N GLN A 12 6.15 0.42 -17.44
CA GLN A 12 5.89 -0.83 -18.14
C GLN A 12 4.57 -1.46 -17.66
N GLY A 13 3.96 -2.30 -18.51
CA GLY A 13 2.69 -2.95 -18.20
C GLY A 13 2.73 -3.91 -17.01
N ASP A 14 3.91 -4.37 -16.60
CA ASP A 14 4.13 -5.23 -15.43
C ASP A 14 4.43 -4.44 -14.14
N LYS A 15 4.20 -3.12 -14.16
CA LYS A 15 4.43 -2.17 -13.05
C LYS A 15 5.90 -1.97 -12.67
N SER A 16 6.84 -2.42 -13.51
CA SER A 16 8.21 -1.91 -13.45
C SER A 16 8.30 -0.51 -14.06
N VAL A 17 9.17 0.32 -13.50
CA VAL A 17 9.41 1.70 -13.95
C VAL A 17 10.90 1.87 -14.16
N LEU A 18 11.28 2.27 -15.37
CA LEU A 18 12.66 2.63 -15.70
C LEU A 18 12.81 4.14 -15.54
N LEU A 19 13.83 4.57 -14.80
CA LEU A 19 14.18 5.96 -14.56
C LEU A 19 15.58 6.22 -15.14
N GLU A 20 15.66 7.04 -16.19
CA GLU A 20 16.93 7.44 -16.80
C GLU A 20 17.68 8.45 -15.94
N VAL A 21 18.95 8.16 -15.64
CA VAL A 21 19.78 8.94 -14.70
C VAL A 21 20.27 10.25 -15.31
N ASP A 22 20.61 10.26 -16.60
CA ASP A 22 21.19 11.43 -17.28
C ASP A 22 20.16 12.53 -17.63
N SER A 23 18.88 12.31 -17.33
CA SER A 23 17.85 13.30 -17.59
C SER A 23 17.95 14.49 -16.62
N PRO A 24 17.72 15.74 -17.10
CA PRO A 24 17.66 16.90 -16.22
C PRO A 24 16.52 16.81 -15.19
N HIS A 25 15.51 15.96 -15.41
CA HIS A 25 14.38 15.75 -14.50
C HIS A 25 14.57 14.53 -13.59
N TYR A 26 15.74 13.88 -13.59
CA TYR A 26 16.01 12.67 -12.81
C TYR A 26 15.68 12.86 -11.33
N ALA A 27 16.21 13.90 -10.70
CA ALA A 27 16.05 14.12 -9.25
C ALA A 27 14.58 14.25 -8.85
N ASP A 28 13.81 15.07 -9.58
CA ASP A 28 12.39 15.28 -9.32
C ASP A 28 11.58 14.00 -9.55
N ALA A 29 11.87 13.27 -10.63
CA ALA A 29 11.19 12.01 -10.94
C ALA A 29 11.50 10.93 -9.90
N ARG A 30 12.75 10.84 -9.44
CA ARG A 30 13.19 9.94 -8.36
C ARG A 30 12.44 10.22 -7.07
N ASP A 31 12.36 11.49 -6.68
CA ASP A 31 11.73 11.91 -5.43
C ASP A 31 10.20 11.69 -5.49
N VAL A 32 9.59 11.82 -6.66
CA VAL A 32 8.20 11.41 -6.88
C VAL A 32 8.01 9.90 -6.74
N LEU A 33 8.84 9.08 -7.41
CA LEU A 33 8.74 7.62 -7.34
C LEU A 33 8.93 7.09 -5.91
N ALA A 34 9.86 7.66 -5.14
CA ALA A 34 10.17 7.23 -3.78
C ALA A 34 8.95 7.25 -2.83
N ARG A 35 7.88 7.98 -3.19
CA ARG A 35 6.65 8.08 -2.39
C ARG A 35 5.71 6.88 -2.55
N PHE A 36 5.83 6.11 -3.64
CA PHE A 36 4.87 5.05 -3.98
C PHE A 36 5.46 3.87 -4.76
N ALA A 37 6.78 3.82 -4.96
CA ALA A 37 7.47 2.74 -5.66
C ALA A 37 8.77 2.37 -4.92
N GLU A 38 9.17 1.10 -5.03
CA GLU A 38 10.35 0.54 -4.40
C GLU A 38 11.50 0.48 -5.40
N LEU A 39 12.71 0.91 -5.00
CA LEU A 39 13.90 0.78 -5.84
C LEU A 39 14.34 -0.70 -5.88
N GLU A 40 14.37 -1.30 -7.06
CA GLU A 40 14.89 -2.67 -7.24
C GLU A 40 16.39 -2.65 -7.57
N LYS A 41 16.82 -1.77 -8.49
CA LYS A 41 18.20 -1.70 -9.01
C LYS A 41 18.59 -0.28 -9.36
N SER A 42 19.85 0.09 -9.12
CA SER A 42 20.41 1.41 -9.44
C SER A 42 21.79 1.33 -10.13
N PRO A 43 21.87 0.76 -11.35
CA PRO A 43 23.08 0.86 -12.16
C PRO A 43 23.25 2.29 -12.72
N GLU A 44 24.41 2.55 -13.34
CA GLU A 44 24.88 3.88 -13.74
C GLU A 44 23.88 4.72 -14.56
N TYR A 45 23.20 4.12 -15.55
CA TYR A 45 22.38 4.88 -16.52
C TYR A 45 20.87 4.81 -16.31
N VAL A 46 20.36 3.73 -15.73
CA VAL A 46 18.92 3.48 -15.62
C VAL A 46 18.60 2.80 -14.31
N HIS A 47 17.84 3.46 -13.44
CA HIS A 47 17.32 2.87 -12.23
C HIS A 47 16.02 2.12 -12.52
N THR A 48 15.80 0.99 -11.86
CA THR A 48 14.56 0.20 -11.96
C THR A 48 13.81 0.28 -10.64
N TYR A 49 12.55 0.71 -10.71
CA TYR A 49 11.61 0.73 -9.61
C TYR A 49 10.47 -0.26 -9.85
N ARG A 50 9.80 -0.65 -8.77
CA ARG A 50 8.58 -1.46 -8.79
C ARG A 50 7.46 -0.75 -8.09
N ILE A 51 6.31 -0.67 -8.76
CA ILE A 51 5.05 -0.33 -8.11
C ILE A 51 4.40 -1.63 -7.63
N SER A 52 4.48 -1.89 -6.34
CA SER A 52 3.87 -3.05 -5.67
C SER A 52 2.59 -2.64 -4.93
N PRO A 53 1.63 -3.55 -4.69
CA PRO A 53 0.48 -3.26 -3.84
C PRO A 53 0.89 -2.70 -2.48
N LEU A 54 1.95 -3.25 -1.87
CA LEU A 54 2.49 -2.78 -0.59
C LEU A 54 2.98 -1.33 -0.67
N SER A 55 3.76 -0.98 -1.69
CA SER A 55 4.25 0.40 -1.88
C SER A 55 3.10 1.40 -2.07
N LEU A 56 2.04 1.01 -2.78
CA LEU A 56 0.84 1.82 -2.96
C LEU A 56 0.04 1.98 -1.66
N TRP A 57 -0.10 0.92 -0.87
CA TRP A 57 -0.78 1.00 0.43
C TRP A 57 -0.02 1.84 1.44
N ASN A 58 1.31 1.76 1.44
CA ASN A 58 2.16 2.65 2.23
C ASN A 58 1.98 4.11 1.81
N ALA A 59 1.88 4.37 0.50
CA ALA A 59 1.58 5.69 -0.03
C ALA A 59 0.19 6.19 0.40
N ALA A 60 -0.83 5.33 0.34
CA ALA A 60 -2.19 5.64 0.79
C ALA A 60 -2.23 5.94 2.29
N ALA A 61 -1.52 5.16 3.11
CA ALA A 61 -1.38 5.40 4.54
C ALA A 61 -0.70 6.75 4.85
N ALA A 62 0.19 7.22 3.96
CA ALA A 62 0.79 8.54 4.02
C ALA A 62 -0.09 9.65 3.40
N GLY A 63 -1.34 9.35 3.04
CA GLY A 63 -2.30 10.31 2.50
C GLY A 63 -2.20 10.56 1.00
N LEU A 64 -1.46 9.74 0.26
CA LEU A 64 -1.32 9.90 -1.19
C LEU A 64 -2.50 9.27 -1.93
N SER A 65 -3.19 10.07 -2.76
CA SER A 65 -4.31 9.60 -3.57
C SER A 65 -3.84 8.92 -4.86
N ALA A 66 -4.69 8.04 -5.42
CA ALA A 66 -4.42 7.43 -6.73
C ALA A 66 -4.22 8.50 -7.82
N ALA A 67 -5.03 9.56 -7.80
CA ALA A 67 -4.88 10.69 -8.73
C ALA A 67 -3.49 11.34 -8.61
N ALA A 68 -3.02 11.62 -7.39
CA ALA A 68 -1.70 12.22 -7.18
C ALA A 68 -0.55 11.30 -7.66
N ILE A 69 -0.69 9.98 -7.50
CA ILE A 69 0.27 8.99 -8.02
C ILE A 69 0.28 9.01 -9.55
N LEU A 70 -0.90 8.94 -10.17
CA LEU A 70 -1.03 8.93 -11.63
C LEU A 70 -0.52 10.23 -12.24
N ASP A 71 -0.85 11.39 -11.66
CA ASP A 71 -0.36 12.70 -12.07
C ASP A 71 1.16 12.79 -11.95
N GLY A 72 1.73 12.23 -10.87
CA GLY A 72 3.17 12.16 -10.65
C GLY A 72 3.88 11.32 -11.71
N LEU A 73 3.31 10.16 -12.06
CA LEU A 73 3.82 9.31 -13.13
C LEU A 73 3.69 10.01 -14.50
N GLU A 74 2.52 10.55 -14.83
CA GLU A 74 2.26 11.21 -16.11
C GLU A 74 3.18 12.40 -16.36
N ARG A 75 3.42 13.21 -15.32
CA ARG A 75 4.30 14.39 -15.39
C ARG A 75 5.68 14.06 -15.93
N PHE A 76 6.25 12.93 -15.51
CA PHE A 76 7.60 12.50 -15.87
C PHE A 76 7.63 11.33 -16.85
N ALA A 77 6.48 10.90 -17.37
CA ALA A 77 6.39 9.79 -18.31
C ALA A 77 6.85 10.20 -19.71
N LYS A 78 7.78 9.44 -20.27
CA LYS A 78 8.25 9.55 -21.65
C LYS A 78 7.19 9.05 -22.65
N TYR A 79 6.44 8.03 -22.25
CA TYR A 79 5.36 7.42 -23.03
C TYR A 79 4.05 7.41 -22.23
N PRO A 80 2.88 7.32 -22.88
CA PRO A 80 1.61 7.17 -22.17
C PRO A 80 1.63 5.98 -21.20
N LEU A 81 1.09 6.18 -19.99
CA LEU A 81 0.99 5.09 -19.02
C LEU A 81 0.12 3.94 -19.56
N PRO A 82 0.54 2.68 -19.40
CA PRO A 82 -0.28 1.53 -19.74
C PRO A 82 -1.64 1.58 -19.03
N GLY A 83 -2.72 1.27 -19.76
CA GLY A 83 -4.09 1.35 -19.24
C GLY A 83 -4.32 0.46 -18.02
N ASN A 84 -3.75 -0.75 -18.03
CA ASN A 84 -3.84 -1.68 -16.91
C ASN A 84 -3.15 -1.15 -15.65
N VAL A 85 -2.00 -0.47 -15.77
CA VAL A 85 -1.29 0.13 -14.63
C VAL A 85 -2.15 1.19 -13.95
N ARG A 86 -2.89 1.99 -14.73
CA ARG A 86 -3.81 3.00 -14.19
C ARG A 86 -4.91 2.37 -13.34
N VAL A 87 -5.54 1.32 -13.87
CA VAL A 87 -6.60 0.56 -13.20
C VAL A 87 -6.04 -0.09 -11.93
N ASP A 88 -4.90 -0.77 -12.03
CA ASP A 88 -4.26 -1.46 -10.90
C ASP A 88 -3.93 -0.49 -9.75
N ILE A 89 -3.38 0.70 -10.06
CA ILE A 89 -3.08 1.71 -9.05
C ILE A 89 -4.36 2.19 -8.36
N ALA A 90 -5.39 2.52 -9.15
CA ALA A 90 -6.65 3.00 -8.63
C ALA A 90 -7.32 1.96 -7.72
N GLU A 91 -7.35 0.69 -8.14
CA GLU A 91 -7.90 -0.40 -7.34
C GLU A 91 -7.11 -0.64 -6.05
N ALA A 92 -5.78 -0.68 -6.13
CA ALA A 92 -4.94 -0.94 -4.97
C ALA A 92 -5.12 0.15 -3.90
N ILE A 93 -5.15 1.43 -4.30
CA ILE A 93 -5.40 2.55 -3.39
C ILE A 93 -6.82 2.50 -2.83
N ALA A 94 -7.83 2.19 -3.66
CA ALA A 94 -9.22 2.12 -3.23
C ALA A 94 -9.54 0.98 -2.25
N ARG A 95 -8.66 -0.03 -2.13
CA ARG A 95 -8.78 -1.11 -1.14
C ARG A 95 -8.22 -0.73 0.23
N TYR A 96 -7.30 0.24 0.29
CA TYR A 96 -6.78 0.75 1.56
C TYR A 96 -7.90 1.43 2.37
N GLY A 97 -7.91 1.21 3.68
CA GLY A 97 -8.90 1.80 4.59
C GLY A 97 -10.29 1.16 4.56
N ARG A 98 -10.57 0.23 3.64
CA ARG A 98 -11.84 -0.53 3.64
C ARG A 98 -11.99 -1.44 4.86
N VAL A 99 -10.86 -1.95 5.36
CA VAL A 99 -10.80 -2.72 6.60
C VAL A 99 -10.00 -1.92 7.60
N LYS A 100 -10.52 -1.73 8.80
CA LYS A 100 -9.82 -1.05 9.89
C LYS A 100 -9.74 -1.96 11.11
N LEU A 101 -8.62 -1.90 11.82
CA LEU A 101 -8.46 -2.52 13.12
C LEU A 101 -8.52 -1.44 14.20
N ILE A 102 -9.51 -1.52 15.07
CA ILE A 102 -9.70 -0.56 16.18
C ILE A 102 -9.64 -1.28 17.52
N LYS A 103 -9.16 -0.60 18.55
CA LYS A 103 -9.24 -1.07 19.94
C LYS A 103 -10.44 -0.40 20.62
N ARG A 104 -11.33 -1.18 21.21
CA ARG A 104 -12.46 -0.70 22.02
C ARG A 104 -12.66 -1.61 23.22
N ASP A 105 -12.73 -1.03 24.42
CA ASP A 105 -12.97 -1.77 25.67
C ASP A 105 -12.05 -3.00 25.85
N GLU A 106 -10.75 -2.83 25.61
CA GLU A 106 -9.71 -3.89 25.60
C GLU A 106 -9.87 -4.99 24.53
N GLN A 107 -10.83 -4.85 23.61
CA GLN A 107 -11.04 -5.77 22.49
C GLN A 107 -10.47 -5.20 21.20
N LEU A 108 -9.90 -6.08 20.36
CA LEU A 108 -9.54 -5.74 18.99
C LEU A 108 -10.71 -6.07 18.07
N LEU A 109 -11.12 -5.06 17.30
CA LEU A 109 -12.24 -5.16 16.36
C LEU A 109 -11.75 -4.94 14.94
N MET A 110 -12.19 -5.79 14.02
CA MET A 110 -12.08 -5.57 12.58
C MET A 110 -13.39 -4.98 12.09
N ILE A 111 -13.32 -3.77 11.53
CA ILE A 111 -14.47 -3.02 11.03
C ILE A 111 -14.35 -2.71 9.54
N SER A 112 -15.50 -2.55 8.89
CA SER A 112 -15.62 -2.17 7.47
C SER A 112 -16.98 -1.54 7.24
N ASP A 113 -17.04 -0.46 6.46
CA ASP A 113 -18.31 0.11 5.99
C ASP A 113 -18.96 -0.76 4.89
N ASP A 114 -18.20 -1.69 4.32
CA ASP A 114 -18.65 -2.70 3.36
C ASP A 114 -18.94 -4.02 4.11
N ALA A 115 -20.21 -4.26 4.43
CA ALA A 115 -20.66 -5.48 5.11
C ALA A 115 -20.43 -6.76 4.28
N PRO A 116 -20.74 -6.79 2.97
CA PRO A 116 -20.38 -7.92 2.11
C PRO A 116 -18.90 -8.29 2.17
N LEU A 117 -18.00 -7.30 2.21
CA LEU A 117 -16.56 -7.52 2.36
C LEU A 117 -16.24 -8.26 3.68
N LEU A 118 -16.82 -7.87 4.82
CA LEU A 118 -16.56 -8.58 6.08
C LEU A 118 -17.08 -10.01 6.06
N VAL A 119 -18.24 -10.26 5.46
CA VAL A 119 -18.77 -11.61 5.28
C VAL A 119 -17.82 -12.46 4.44
N GLU A 120 -17.24 -11.88 3.39
CA GLU A 120 -16.22 -12.54 2.58
C GLU A 120 -14.96 -12.86 3.41
N LEU A 121 -14.41 -11.86 4.10
CA LEU A 121 -13.20 -11.99 4.92
C LEU A 121 -13.38 -13.01 6.04
N GLN A 122 -14.57 -13.07 6.65
CA GLN A 122 -14.90 -14.04 7.68
C GLN A 122 -14.78 -15.50 7.18
N ARG A 123 -15.06 -15.73 5.90
CA ARG A 123 -15.03 -17.07 5.27
C ARG A 123 -13.65 -17.47 4.79
N ARG A 124 -12.68 -16.53 4.73
CA ARG A 124 -11.30 -16.80 4.33
C ARG A 124 -10.63 -17.70 5.37
N LYS A 125 -10.02 -18.79 4.91
CA LYS A 125 -9.38 -19.80 5.78
C LYS A 125 -8.21 -19.21 6.56
N GLU A 126 -7.57 -18.22 5.97
CA GLU A 126 -6.42 -17.48 6.48
C GLU A 126 -6.78 -16.56 7.65
N LEU A 127 -8.03 -16.09 7.73
CA LEU A 127 -8.52 -15.20 8.79
C LEU A 127 -9.36 -15.91 9.84
N ARG A 128 -10.09 -16.95 9.46
CA ARG A 128 -11.01 -17.69 10.32
C ARG A 128 -10.42 -18.08 11.70
N PRO A 129 -9.16 -18.52 11.84
CA PRO A 129 -8.58 -18.86 13.14
C PRO A 129 -8.49 -17.68 14.12
N TYR A 130 -8.47 -16.45 13.61
CA TYR A 130 -8.28 -15.23 14.41
C TYR A 130 -9.60 -14.50 14.74
N ILE A 131 -10.73 -15.01 14.23
CA ILE A 131 -12.05 -14.39 14.43
C ILE A 131 -12.71 -15.01 15.67
N LEU A 132 -12.92 -14.19 16.69
CA LEU A 132 -13.48 -14.59 17.99
C LEU A 132 -15.01 -14.46 18.05
N GLY A 133 -15.63 -13.81 17.07
CA GLY A 133 -17.08 -13.64 16.98
C GLY A 133 -17.51 -12.55 16.01
N VAL A 134 -18.77 -12.58 15.62
CA VAL A 134 -19.44 -11.52 14.87
C VAL A 134 -20.21 -10.67 15.88
N ILE A 135 -19.99 -9.35 15.88
CA ILE A 135 -20.76 -8.41 16.72
C ILE A 135 -21.98 -7.94 15.94
N ASP A 136 -21.76 -7.47 14.71
CA ASP A 136 -22.80 -7.03 13.77
C ASP A 136 -22.30 -7.17 12.32
N ALA A 137 -23.08 -6.66 11.35
CA ALA A 137 -22.74 -6.74 9.92
C ALA A 137 -21.46 -5.98 9.53
N HIS A 138 -21.00 -5.04 10.34
CA HIS A 138 -19.86 -4.16 10.10
C HIS A 138 -18.71 -4.37 11.07
N THR A 139 -18.83 -5.32 12.00
CA THR A 139 -17.89 -5.49 13.11
C THR A 139 -17.66 -6.96 13.44
N LEU A 140 -16.39 -7.38 13.32
CA LEU A 140 -15.90 -8.67 13.79
C LEU A 140 -15.00 -8.47 15.01
N ARG A 141 -15.19 -9.30 16.05
CA ARG A 141 -14.24 -9.40 17.15
C ARG A 141 -13.10 -10.31 16.73
N VAL A 142 -11.86 -9.85 16.84
CA VAL A 142 -10.67 -10.60 16.46
C VAL A 142 -9.69 -10.73 17.62
N ASP A 143 -8.79 -11.72 17.54
CA ASP A 143 -7.80 -11.95 18.58
C ASP A 143 -6.71 -10.87 18.55
N ALA A 144 -6.65 -10.08 19.62
CA ALA A 144 -5.68 -9.01 19.79
C ALA A 144 -4.22 -9.52 19.81
N ALA A 145 -3.99 -10.71 20.37
CA ALA A 145 -2.65 -11.31 20.41
C ALA A 145 -2.14 -11.67 19.01
N MET A 146 -3.06 -11.88 18.05
CA MET A 146 -2.76 -12.28 16.69
C MET A 146 -2.80 -11.11 15.70
N ARG A 147 -2.83 -9.85 16.16
CA ARG A 147 -2.90 -8.63 15.32
C ARG A 147 -1.90 -8.64 14.15
N GLY A 148 -0.65 -9.04 14.38
CA GLY A 148 0.36 -9.15 13.31
C GLY A 148 0.00 -10.16 12.23
N HIS A 149 -0.47 -11.34 12.63
CA HIS A 149 -0.91 -12.40 11.72
C HIS A 149 -2.17 -12.01 10.94
N ILE A 150 -3.12 -11.34 11.61
CA ILE A 150 -4.33 -10.79 10.98
C ILE A 150 -3.94 -9.79 9.89
N LYS A 151 -3.04 -8.85 10.18
CA LYS A 151 -2.55 -7.87 9.19
C LYS A 151 -1.86 -8.55 8.02
N GLN A 152 -1.02 -9.55 8.27
CA GLN A 152 -0.36 -10.30 7.21
C GLN A 152 -1.36 -11.06 6.33
N ALA A 153 -2.35 -11.71 6.93
CA ALA A 153 -3.40 -12.41 6.20
C ALA A 153 -4.22 -11.44 5.33
N LEU A 154 -4.61 -10.29 5.88
CA LEU A 154 -5.31 -9.22 5.17
C LEU A 154 -4.52 -8.67 3.97
N VAL A 155 -3.22 -8.44 4.15
CA VAL A 155 -2.29 -8.05 3.08
C VAL A 155 -2.26 -9.10 1.97
N ASN A 156 -2.17 -10.39 2.32
CA ASN A 156 -2.13 -11.48 1.34
C ASN A 156 -3.47 -11.64 0.59
N ILE A 157 -4.59 -11.37 1.25
CA ILE A 157 -5.92 -11.38 0.63
C ILE A 157 -6.12 -10.15 -0.27
N GLY A 158 -5.35 -9.08 -0.07
CA GLY A 158 -5.41 -7.84 -0.86
C GLY A 158 -6.27 -6.74 -0.26
N TYR A 159 -6.59 -6.83 1.04
CA TYR A 159 -7.33 -5.81 1.80
C TYR A 159 -6.53 -5.43 3.05
N PRO A 160 -5.45 -4.64 2.91
CA PRO A 160 -4.63 -4.24 4.06
C PRO A 160 -5.49 -3.51 5.10
N ALA A 161 -5.34 -3.87 6.37
CA ALA A 161 -6.00 -3.13 7.44
C ALA A 161 -5.31 -1.79 7.69
N GLU A 162 -6.11 -0.72 7.74
CA GLU A 162 -5.73 0.50 8.44
C GLU A 162 -5.73 0.22 9.95
N ASP A 163 -4.61 0.47 10.60
CA ASP A 163 -4.38 0.01 11.96
C ASP A 163 -4.47 1.16 12.97
N LEU A 164 -5.64 1.30 13.58
CA LEU A 164 -6.01 2.40 14.48
C LEU A 164 -6.07 1.94 15.95
N ALA A 165 -5.66 0.70 16.25
CA ALA A 165 -5.70 0.13 17.59
C ALA A 165 -4.62 0.67 18.54
N GLY A 166 -3.83 1.66 18.10
CA GLY A 166 -2.76 2.28 18.88
C GLY A 166 -1.58 1.33 19.16
N TYR A 167 -0.64 1.82 19.98
CA TYR A 167 0.50 1.04 20.48
C TYR A 167 0.27 0.66 21.94
N VAL A 168 0.73 -0.54 22.33
CA VAL A 168 0.88 -0.90 23.73
C VAL A 168 2.26 -0.42 24.18
N GLN A 169 2.37 0.12 25.39
CA GLN A 169 3.65 0.49 25.95
C GLN A 169 4.52 -0.77 26.10
N GLY A 170 5.64 -0.81 25.37
CA GLY A 170 6.60 -1.90 25.44
C GLY A 170 7.50 -1.83 26.67
N GLU A 171 8.27 -2.88 26.91
CA GLU A 171 9.29 -2.90 27.96
C GLU A 171 10.45 -1.97 27.59
N SER A 172 10.94 -1.20 28.56
CA SER A 172 12.03 -0.26 28.34
C SER A 172 13.35 -1.01 28.14
N LEU A 173 13.97 -0.85 26.97
CA LEU A 173 15.33 -1.33 26.72
C LEU A 173 16.33 -0.19 26.95
N SER A 174 17.19 -0.33 27.96
CA SER A 174 18.27 0.63 28.21
C SER A 174 19.37 0.49 27.17
N ILE A 175 19.51 1.47 26.28
CA ILE A 175 20.58 1.52 25.27
C ILE A 175 21.58 2.61 25.68
N ALA A 176 22.85 2.24 25.83
CA ALA A 176 23.94 3.20 25.96
C ALA A 176 24.66 3.30 24.61
N LEU A 177 24.65 4.48 24.01
CA LEU A 177 25.45 4.78 22.82
C LEU A 177 26.92 4.89 23.25
N ARG A 178 27.84 4.29 22.49
CA ARG A 178 29.29 4.45 22.66
C ARG A 178 29.81 5.64 21.89
#